data_AF-A0A0L6J3Q2-F1
#
_entry.id   AF-A0A0L6J3Q2-F1
#
_cell.length_a   1.000
_cell.length_b   1.000
_cell.length_c   1.000
_cell.angle_alpha   90.00
_cell.angle_beta   90.00
_cell.angle_gamma   90.00
#
_symmetry.space_group_name_H-M   'P 1'
#
loop_
_entity.id
_entity.type
_entity.pdbx_description
1 polymer ?
#
loop_
_entity_poly.entity_id
_entity_poly.type
_entity_poly.pdbx_seq_one_letter_code
_entity_poly.pdbx_strand_id
1 'polypeptide(L)'
;MSDVKVRSDQVAEVLTLSTTLANQILGSQAMGRPFAEGALTALVGAARFLHDNRVPWPPVVQDAIDMLAKKMEAINLQSSEDNTEG
;
A
#
# COMPACT_ATOMS: atom_id res chain seq x y z
N MET A 1 -27.74 -15.24 10.97
CA MET A 1 -26.98 -15.36 9.70
C MET A 1 -26.56 -14.01 9.09
N SER A 2 -27.02 -12.86 9.61
CA SER A 2 -26.74 -11.54 9.00
C SER A 2 -25.31 -11.02 9.19
N ASP A 3 -24.68 -11.38 10.31
CA ASP A 3 -23.36 -10.86 10.68
C ASP A 3 -22.21 -11.37 9.78
N VAL A 4 -22.28 -12.63 9.31
CA VAL A 4 -21.29 -13.19 8.37
C VAL A 4 -21.37 -12.49 7.01
N LYS A 5 -22.58 -12.15 6.55
CA LYS A 5 -22.78 -11.48 5.26
C LYS A 5 -22.22 -10.05 5.26
N VAL A 6 -22.47 -9.31 6.35
CA VAL A 6 -21.94 -7.94 6.52
C VAL A 6 -20.42 -7.93 6.51
N ARG A 7 -19.78 -8.90 7.17
CA ARG A 7 -18.31 -9.04 7.17
C ARG A 7 -17.76 -9.36 5.78
N SER A 8 -18.42 -10.24 5.01
CA SER A 8 -18.01 -10.55 3.64
C SER A 8 -18.15 -9.35 2.69
N ASP A 9 -19.24 -8.58 2.78
CA ASP A 9 -19.44 -7.36 1.99
C ASP A 9 -18.36 -6.31 2.29
N GLN A 10 -18.06 -6.08 3.58
CA GLN A 10 -17.01 -5.16 4.00
C GLN A 10 -15.63 -5.55 3.44
N VAL A 11 -15.30 -6.84 3.48
CA VAL A 11 -14.03 -7.34 2.94
C VAL A 11 -13.92 -7.12 1.42
N ALA A 12 -15.01 -7.36 0.69
CA ALA A 12 -15.05 -7.13 -0.76
C ALA A 12 -14.92 -5.64 -1.12
N GLU A 13 -15.52 -4.77 -0.31
CA GLU A 13 -15.40 -3.32 -0.47
C GLU A 13 -13.96 -2.85 -0.23
N VAL A 14 -13.32 -3.27 0.86
CA VAL A 14 -11.92 -2.92 1.16
C VAL A 14 -10.97 -3.45 0.09
N LEU A 15 -11.22 -4.64 -0.45
CA LEU A 15 -10.47 -5.20 -1.58
C LEU A 15 -10.58 -4.32 -2.84
N THR A 16 -11.78 -3.83 -3.14
CA THR A 16 -12.02 -2.96 -4.30
C THR A 16 -11.37 -1.59 -4.12
N LEU A 17 -11.50 -1.00 -2.92
CA LEU A 17 -10.89 0.29 -2.58
C LEU A 17 -9.37 0.22 -2.61
N SER A 18 -8.77 -0.80 -2.00
CA SER A 18 -7.31 -1.00 -2.02
C SER A 18 -6.76 -1.21 -3.43
N THR A 19 -7.46 -1.97 -4.27
CA THR A 19 -7.10 -2.15 -5.68
C THR A 19 -7.11 -0.83 -6.45
N THR A 20 -8.14 -0.01 -6.22
CA THR A 20 -8.26 1.30 -6.87
C THR A 20 -7.14 2.24 -6.42
N LEU A 21 -6.86 2.25 -5.13
CA LEU A 21 -5.83 3.09 -4.53
C LEU A 21 -4.42 2.68 -4.98
N ALA A 22 -4.13 1.38 -5.05
CA ALA A 22 -2.87 0.86 -5.56
C ALA A 22 -2.62 1.28 -7.02
N ASN A 23 -3.65 1.18 -7.88
CA ASN A 23 -3.56 1.67 -9.27
C ASN A 23 -3.25 3.17 -9.34
N GLN A 24 -3.89 3.99 -8.50
CA GLN A 24 -3.64 5.44 -8.47
C GLN A 24 -2.21 5.78 -8.03
N ILE A 25 -1.69 5.09 -7.02
CA ILE A 25 -0.34 5.27 -6.51
C ILE A 25 0.69 4.87 -7.57
N LEU A 26 0.55 3.67 -8.14
CA LEU A 26 1.46 3.18 -9.19
C LEU A 26 1.40 4.06 -10.44
N GLY A 27 0.21 4.47 -10.87
CA GLY A 27 0.03 5.38 -12.00
C GLY A 27 0.66 6.75 -11.76
N SER A 28 0.53 7.31 -10.54
CA SER A 28 1.18 8.59 -10.19
C SER A 28 2.70 8.45 -10.18
N GLN A 29 3.22 7.35 -9.63
CA GLN A 29 4.64 7.07 -9.62
C GLN A 29 5.22 6.93 -11.02
N ALA A 30 4.54 6.19 -11.91
CA ALA A 30 4.96 6.01 -13.30
C ALA A 30 5.00 7.34 -14.07
N MET A 31 4.12 8.28 -13.71
CA MET A 31 4.11 9.64 -14.28
C MET A 31 5.06 10.61 -13.58
N GLY A 32 5.87 10.14 -12.62
CA GLY A 32 6.79 10.99 -11.85
C GLY A 32 6.09 12.01 -10.95
N ARG A 33 4.81 11.81 -10.63
CA ARG A 33 4.02 12.71 -9.79
C ARG A 33 4.07 12.26 -8.32
N PRO A 34 4.05 13.22 -7.38
CA PRO A 34 3.86 12.89 -5.97
C PRO A 34 2.47 12.30 -5.76
N PHE A 35 2.36 11.33 -4.87
CA PHE A 35 1.09 10.81 -4.36
C PHE A 35 0.87 11.34 -2.94
N ALA A 36 -0.39 11.43 -2.53
CA ALA A 36 -0.73 11.92 -1.20
C ALA A 36 -0.29 10.93 -0.12
N GLU A 37 0.32 11.42 0.97
CA GLU A 37 0.71 10.58 2.11
C GLU A 37 -0.51 9.88 2.75
N GLY A 38 -1.68 10.52 2.76
CA GLY A 38 -2.93 9.90 3.20
C GLY A 38 -3.32 8.67 2.37
N ALA A 39 -3.01 8.67 1.06
CA ALA A 39 -3.25 7.51 0.19
C ALA A 39 -2.32 6.34 0.54
N LEU A 40 -1.08 6.64 0.94
CA LEU A 40 -0.13 5.64 1.43
C LEU A 40 -0.67 4.93 2.69
N THR A 41 -0.98 5.73 3.71
CA THR A 41 -1.45 5.23 5.01
C THR A 41 -2.74 4.41 4.84
N ALA A 42 -3.66 4.88 3.98
CA ALA A 42 -4.87 4.15 3.66
C ALA A 42 -4.59 2.80 2.96
N LEU A 43 -3.64 2.75 2.02
CA LEU A 43 -3.28 1.51 1.34
C LEU A 43 -2.66 0.49 2.30
N VAL A 44 -1.73 0.92 3.16
CA VAL A 44 -1.10 0.05 4.17
C VAL A 44 -2.14 -0.48 5.15
N GLY A 45 -3.05 0.39 5.63
CA GLY A 45 -4.15 -0.01 6.51
C GLY A 45 -5.08 -1.03 5.85
N ALA A 46 -5.45 -0.82 4.59
CA ALA A 46 -6.29 -1.73 3.83
C ALA A 46 -5.59 -3.08 3.57
N ALA A 47 -4.31 -3.07 3.20
CA ALA A 47 -3.53 -4.29 3.01
C ALA A 47 -3.44 -5.13 4.30
N ARG A 48 -3.22 -4.47 5.44
CA ARG A 48 -3.24 -5.11 6.76
C ARG A 48 -4.62 -5.71 7.07
N PHE A 49 -5.69 -4.96 6.85
CA PHE A 49 -7.05 -5.47 7.06
C PHE A 49 -7.33 -6.71 6.20
N LEU A 50 -6.94 -6.71 4.93
CA LEU A 50 -7.09 -7.86 4.04
C LEU A 50 -6.26 -9.07 4.50
N HIS A 51 -5.03 -8.82 4.95
CA HIS A 51 -4.17 -9.87 5.52
C HIS A 51 -4.77 -10.51 6.77
N ASP A 52 -5.28 -9.69 7.71
CA ASP A 52 -5.91 -10.14 8.94
C ASP A 52 -7.16 -10.99 8.66
N ASN A 53 -7.86 -10.71 7.54
CA ASN A 53 -9.00 -11.49 7.06
C ASN A 53 -8.62 -12.66 6.12
N ARG A 54 -7.31 -12.95 5.96
CA ARG A 54 -6.76 -14.00 5.07
C ARG A 54 -7.19 -13.87 3.62
N VAL A 55 -7.41 -12.64 3.16
CA VAL A 55 -7.76 -12.34 1.78
C VAL A 55 -6.47 -12.21 0.97
N PRO A 56 -6.29 -12.99 -0.10
CA PRO A 56 -5.12 -12.86 -0.95
C PRO A 56 -5.11 -11.47 -1.60
N TRP A 57 -3.93 -10.85 -1.62
CA TRP A 57 -3.78 -9.54 -2.23
C TRP A 57 -3.81 -9.65 -3.76
N PRO A 58 -4.52 -8.73 -4.44
CA PRO A 58 -4.39 -8.57 -5.87
C PRO A 58 -2.94 -8.20 -6.24
N PRO A 59 -2.42 -8.61 -7.41
CA PRO A 59 -1.06 -8.31 -7.84
C PRO A 59 -0.73 -6.82 -7.75
N VAL A 60 -1.65 -5.95 -8.15
CA VAL A 60 -1.46 -4.50 -8.11
C VAL A 60 -1.27 -3.94 -6.69
N VAL A 61 -1.93 -4.55 -5.69
CA VAL A 61 -1.75 -4.16 -4.28
C VAL A 61 -0.37 -4.61 -3.79
N GLN A 62 0.04 -5.83 -4.14
CA GLN A 62 1.40 -6.32 -3.84
C GLN A 62 2.47 -5.42 -4.47
N ASP A 63 2.34 -5.10 -5.76
CA ASP A 63 3.29 -4.25 -6.47
C ASP A 63 3.42 -2.86 -5.83
N ALA A 64 2.29 -2.28 -5.41
CA ALA A 64 2.28 -1.00 -4.71
C ALA A 64 2.99 -1.10 -3.35
N ILE A 65 2.76 -2.15 -2.56
CA ILE A 65 3.44 -2.34 -1.26
C ILE A 65 4.94 -2.60 -1.45
N ASP A 66 5.34 -3.41 -2.42
CA ASP A 66 6.75 -3.71 -2.70
C ASP A 66 7.50 -2.45 -3.18
N MET A 67 6.87 -1.64 -4.02
CA MET A 67 7.41 -0.34 -4.43
C MET A 67 7.65 0.57 -3.21
N LEU A 68 6.75 0.57 -2.24
CA LEU A 68 6.86 1.38 -1.03
C LEU A 68 7.95 0.89 -0.09
N ALA A 69 8.08 -0.42 0.09
CA ALA A 69 9.18 -1.01 0.85
C ALA A 69 10.54 -0.58 0.28
N LYS A 70 10.71 -0.71 -1.06
CA LYS A 70 11.95 -0.29 -1.76
C LYS A 70 12.26 1.19 -1.58
N LYS A 71 11.23 2.06 -1.57
CA LYS A 71 11.41 3.50 -1.31
C LYS A 71 11.87 3.79 0.10
N MET A 72 11.30 3.11 1.10
CA MET A 72 11.72 3.26 2.50
C MET A 72 13.16 2.78 2.69
N GLU A 73 13.53 1.65 2.06
CA GLU A 73 14.91 1.15 2.07
C GLU A 73 15.89 2.17 1.45
N ALA A 74 15.53 2.78 0.31
CA ALA A 74 16.36 3.79 -0.35
C ALA A 74 16.56 5.04 0.53
N ILE A 75 15.51 5.52 1.22
CA ILE A 75 15.59 6.66 2.13
C ILE A 75 16.50 6.35 3.33
N ASN A 76 16.39 5.14 3.89
CA ASN A 76 17.22 4.71 5.02
C ASN A 76 18.71 4.60 4.65
N LEU A 77 19.01 4.19 3.40
CA LEU A 77 20.39 4.08 2.91
C LEU A 77 21.03 5.46 2.69
N GLN A 78 20.32 6.41 2.09
CA GLN A 78 20.81 7.78 1.87
C GLN A 78 21.12 8.55 3.16
N SER A 79 20.43 8.21 4.25
CA SER A 79 20.68 8.81 5.57
C SER A 79 22.00 8.35 6.20
N SER A 80 22.65 7.32 5.64
CA SER A 80 23.87 6.71 6.18
C SER A 80 25.15 7.15 5.47
N GLU A 81 25.06 7.88 4.34
CA GLU A 81 26.21 8.25 3.49
C GLU A 81 26.74 9.68 3.74
N ASP A 82 26.14 10.44 4.68
CA ASP A 82 26.53 11.82 5.06
C ASP A 82 27.48 11.87 6.28
N ASN A 83 28.33 10.86 6.48
CA ASN A 83 29.35 10.90 7.56
C ASN A 83 30.70 10.38 7.05
N THR A 84 31.33 11.10 6.12
CA THR A 84 32.77 10.94 5.87
C THR A 84 33.39 12.27 5.44
N GLU A 85 33.41 13.24 6.37
CA GLU A 85 34.40 14.31 6.34
C GLU A 85 35.03 14.43 7.74
N GLY A 86 36.36 14.27 7.79
CA GLY A 86 37.19 14.30 8.99
C GLY A 86 38.60 13.82 8.69
#